data_AF-A0A1E1WDM4-F1
#
_entry.id   AF-A0A1E1WDM4-F1
#
_cell.length_a   1.000
_cell.length_b   1.000
_cell.length_c   1.000
_cell.angle_alpha   90.00
_cell.angle_beta   90.00
_cell.angle_gamma   90.00
#
_symmetry.space_group_name_H-M   'P 1'
#
loop_
_entity.id
_entity.type
_entity.pdbx_description
1 polymer ?
#
loop_
_entity_poly.entity_id
_entity_poly.type
_entity_poly.pdbx_seq_one_letter_code
_entity_poly.pdbx_strand_id
1 'polypeptide(L)'
;QKFIKKNAPTINKLFVATDASTTEINTLEKELAKLNFQVYFYMPSKSVIDTYNDGGIAIIEQIICSHGAFFIGTHESTFSFRIQEEREILGFDSTTTFNILCPDHGKCEKPSKWTIVN
;
A
#
# COMPACT_ATOMS: atom_id res chain seq x y z
N GLN A 1 13.95 5.14 2.86
CA GLN A 1 14.20 6.56 2.55
C GLN A 1 14.61 6.85 1.09
N LYS A 2 15.63 6.17 0.52
CA LYS A 2 16.11 6.46 -0.85
C LYS A 2 15.19 5.97 -1.98
N PHE A 3 14.33 4.98 -1.73
CA PHE A 3 13.59 4.30 -2.80
C PHE A 3 12.49 5.16 -3.45
N ILE A 4 11.54 5.71 -2.67
CA ILE A 4 10.45 6.54 -3.23
C ILE A 4 11.01 7.84 -3.83
N LYS A 5 11.91 8.56 -3.15
CA LYS A 5 12.53 9.78 -3.72
C LYS A 5 13.36 9.51 -4.98
N LYS A 6 13.90 8.31 -5.15
CA LYS A 6 14.66 7.92 -6.36
C LYS A 6 13.75 7.48 -7.51
N ASN A 7 12.72 6.70 -7.22
CA ASN A 7 11.87 6.08 -8.26
C ASN A 7 10.61 6.88 -8.56
N ALA A 8 10.19 7.77 -7.66
CA ALA A 8 8.99 8.59 -7.79
C ALA A 8 9.19 9.97 -7.09
N PRO A 9 10.09 10.81 -7.61
CA PRO A 9 10.53 12.05 -6.95
C PRO A 9 9.43 13.09 -6.75
N THR A 10 8.32 12.98 -7.49
CA THR A 10 7.17 13.88 -7.42
C THR A 10 6.08 13.43 -6.45
N ILE A 11 6.17 12.22 -5.88
CA ILE A 11 5.17 11.72 -4.94
C ILE A 11 5.41 12.29 -3.55
N ASN A 12 4.43 13.07 -3.05
CA ASN A 12 4.39 13.59 -1.69
C ASN A 12 3.13 13.18 -0.91
N LYS A 13 2.16 12.53 -1.54
CA LYS A 13 0.96 11.99 -0.91
C LYS A 13 1.09 10.48 -0.76
N LEU A 14 0.83 9.96 0.43
CA LEU A 14 0.86 8.55 0.76
C LEU A 14 -0.51 8.12 1.29
N PHE A 15 -1.08 7.09 0.70
CA PHE A 15 -2.20 6.37 1.30
C PHE A 15 -1.65 5.11 1.98
N VAL A 16 -2.11 4.81 3.20
CA VAL A 16 -1.69 3.65 3.97
C VAL A 16 -2.92 2.83 4.33
N ALA A 17 -2.95 1.58 3.84
CA ALA A 17 -3.87 0.54 4.28
C ALA A 17 -3.15 -0.34 5.30
N THR A 18 -3.68 -0.46 6.51
CA THR A 18 -3.01 -1.18 7.60
C THR A 18 -3.99 -1.68 8.66
N ASP A 19 -3.70 -2.85 9.21
CA ASP A 19 -4.35 -3.46 10.39
C ASP A 19 -3.69 -3.04 11.72
N ALA A 20 -2.69 -2.14 11.67
CA ALA A 20 -1.96 -1.69 12.83
C ALA A 20 -2.84 -0.93 13.84
N SER A 21 -2.43 -0.94 15.10
CA SER A 21 -3.13 -0.21 16.14
C SER A 21 -3.04 1.31 15.93
N THR A 22 -3.97 2.06 16.53
CA THR A 22 -3.96 3.53 16.47
C THR A 22 -2.65 4.14 16.97
N THR A 23 -2.00 3.52 17.96
CA THR A 23 -0.70 3.97 18.48
C THR A 23 0.42 3.84 17.44
N GLU A 24 0.44 2.73 16.71
CA GLU A 24 1.41 2.49 15.63
C GLU A 24 1.15 3.42 14.44
N ILE A 25 -0.12 3.60 14.05
CA ILE A 25 -0.55 4.55 13.02
C ILE A 25 -0.08 5.97 13.34
N ASN A 26 -0.34 6.45 14.56
CA ASN A 26 0.07 7.78 15.00
C ASN A 26 1.59 7.95 15.00
N THR A 27 2.33 6.88 15.30
CA THR A 27 3.79 6.90 15.28
C THR A 27 4.29 6.97 13.84
N LEU A 28 3.76 6.12 12.96
CA LEU A 28 4.10 6.09 11.55
C LEU A 28 3.80 7.42 10.85
N GLU A 29 2.62 8.00 11.10
CA GLU A 29 2.22 9.29 10.54
C GLU A 29 3.21 10.39 10.91
N LYS A 30 3.62 10.45 12.19
CA LYS A 30 4.63 11.43 12.66
C LYS A 30 5.97 11.24 11.97
N GLU A 31 6.45 10.01 11.82
CA GLU A 31 7.73 9.74 11.15
C GLU A 31 7.68 10.06 9.65
N LEU A 32 6.56 9.77 8.97
CA LEU A 32 6.37 10.11 7.56
C LEU A 32 6.19 11.62 7.34
N ALA A 33 5.54 12.33 8.26
CA ALA A 33 5.40 13.77 8.22
C ALA A 33 6.76 14.49 8.33
N LYS A 34 7.67 13.99 9.17
CA LYS A 34 9.07 14.49 9.24
C LYS A 34 9.82 14.34 7.91
N LEU A 35 9.37 13.44 7.04
CA LEU A 35 9.92 13.22 5.70
C LEU A 35 9.22 14.04 4.60
N ASN A 36 8.31 14.96 4.97
CA ASN A 36 7.48 15.79 4.09
C ASN A 36 6.45 15.00 3.26
N PHE A 37 5.95 13.88 3.78
CA PHE A 37 4.80 13.21 3.19
C PHE A 37 3.50 13.66 3.85
N GLN A 38 2.46 13.82 3.02
CA GLN A 38 1.09 13.95 3.45
C GLN A 38 0.47 12.55 3.48
N VAL A 39 0.20 12.04 4.68
CA VAL A 39 -0.30 10.67 4.89
C VAL A 39 -1.82 10.69 4.99
N TYR A 40 -2.46 9.70 4.37
CA TYR A 40 -3.90 9.52 4.34
C TYR A 40 -4.24 8.09 4.75
N PHE A 41 -5.31 7.98 5.54
CA PHE A 41 -5.92 6.71 5.94
C PHE A 41 -7.40 6.77 5.56
N TYR A 42 -8.00 5.61 5.29
CA TYR A 42 -9.44 5.53 5.10
C TYR A 42 -10.12 5.38 6.46
N MET A 43 -10.83 6.43 6.90
CA MET A 43 -11.57 6.45 8.16
C MET A 43 -13.07 6.29 7.88
N PRO A 44 -13.60 5.06 7.78
CA PRO A 44 -15.01 4.85 7.48
C PRO A 44 -15.90 5.33 8.62
N SER A 45 -17.04 5.92 8.26
CA SER A 45 -18.08 6.23 9.24
C SER A 45 -18.74 4.96 9.76
N LYS A 46 -19.37 5.01 10.93
CA LYS A 46 -20.05 3.86 11.53
C LYS A 46 -21.06 3.21 10.58
N SER A 47 -21.85 4.00 9.84
CA SER A 47 -22.83 3.46 8.88
C SER A 47 -22.17 2.69 7.73
N VAL A 48 -20.98 3.12 7.29
CA VAL A 48 -20.19 2.41 6.27
C VAL A 48 -19.67 1.09 6.83
N ILE A 49 -19.15 1.08 8.06
CA ILE A 49 -18.70 -0.15 8.74
C ILE A 49 -19.88 -1.13 8.87
N ASP A 50 -21.03 -0.66 9.37
CA ASP A 50 -22.23 -1.50 9.55
C ASP A 50 -22.76 -2.05 8.21
N THR A 51 -22.55 -1.32 7.10
CA THR A 51 -23.01 -1.74 5.76
C THR A 51 -22.06 -2.75 5.12
N TYR A 52 -20.76 -2.51 5.17
CA TYR A 52 -19.76 -3.24 4.39
C TYR A 52 -18.96 -4.25 5.22
N ASN A 53 -19.01 -4.15 6.55
CA ASN A 53 -18.18 -4.90 7.50
C ASN A 53 -16.68 -4.75 7.21
N ASP A 54 -15.84 -5.34 8.05
CA ASP A 54 -14.39 -5.23 7.93
C ASP A 54 -13.86 -5.71 6.57
N GLY A 55 -14.46 -6.77 6.02
CA GLY A 55 -14.09 -7.29 4.70
C GLY A 55 -14.35 -6.28 3.57
N GLY A 56 -15.47 -5.57 3.59
CA GLY A 56 -15.76 -4.56 2.59
C GLY A 56 -14.91 -3.30 2.76
N ILE A 57 -14.57 -2.91 4.00
CA ILE A 57 -13.59 -1.85 4.25
C ILE A 57 -12.23 -2.23 3.65
N ALA A 58 -11.78 -3.47 3.86
CA ALA A 58 -10.54 -3.98 3.28
C ALA A 58 -10.52 -3.91 1.74
N ILE A 59 -11.66 -4.20 1.08
CA ILE A 59 -11.77 -4.05 -0.38
C ILE A 59 -11.65 -2.58 -0.81
N ILE A 60 -12.28 -1.64 -0.09
CA ILE A 60 -12.15 -0.21 -0.40
C ILE A 60 -10.68 0.22 -0.31
N GLU A 61 -9.96 -0.21 0.71
CA GLU A 61 -8.53 0.08 0.85
C GLU A 61 -7.71 -0.53 -0.29
N GLN A 62 -7.99 -1.77 -0.70
CA GLN A 62 -7.32 -2.41 -1.84
C GLN A 62 -7.54 -1.63 -3.13
N ILE A 63 -8.76 -1.14 -3.39
CA ILE A 63 -9.09 -0.32 -4.56
C ILE A 63 -8.32 1.00 -4.51
N ILE A 64 -8.25 1.68 -3.36
CA ILE A 64 -7.47 2.92 -3.23
C ILE A 64 -5.99 2.64 -3.52
N CYS A 65 -5.43 1.57 -2.94
CA CYS A 65 -4.04 1.17 -3.18
C CYS A 65 -3.77 0.79 -4.63
N SER A 66 -4.71 0.13 -5.32
CA SER A 66 -4.52 -0.30 -6.72
C SER A 66 -4.43 0.89 -7.68
N HIS A 67 -5.03 2.04 -7.34
CA HIS A 67 -5.00 3.25 -8.16
C HIS A 67 -3.78 4.16 -7.87
N GLY A 68 -2.91 3.80 -6.93
CA GLY A 68 -1.70 4.57 -6.64
C GLY A 68 -0.75 4.65 -7.83
N ALA A 69 -0.04 5.77 -8.00
CA ALA A 69 1.00 5.87 -9.03
C ALA A 69 2.16 4.87 -8.81
N PHE A 70 2.36 4.45 -7.57
CA PHE A 70 3.37 3.47 -7.17
C PHE A 70 2.82 2.68 -5.97
N PHE A 71 2.97 1.36 -5.98
CA PHE A 71 2.54 0.48 -4.88
C PHE A 71 3.72 -0.26 -4.26
N ILE A 72 3.71 -0.36 -2.93
CA ILE A 72 4.62 -1.20 -2.12
C ILE A 72 3.75 -1.96 -1.12
N GLY A 73 3.85 -3.28 -1.11
CA GLY A 73 3.12 -4.14 -0.17
C GLY A 73 4.01 -4.76 0.90
N THR A 74 3.40 -5.63 1.70
CA THR A 74 4.08 -6.45 2.72
C THR A 74 4.45 -7.81 2.13
N HIS A 75 5.62 -8.34 2.48
CA HIS A 75 6.06 -9.68 2.05
C HIS A 75 5.05 -10.75 2.49
N GLU A 76 4.72 -11.69 1.59
CA GLU A 76 3.77 -12.80 1.80
C GLU A 76 2.34 -12.42 2.25
N SER A 77 1.95 -11.15 2.12
CA SER A 77 0.59 -10.70 2.43
C SER A 77 -0.38 -10.99 1.29
N THR A 78 -1.40 -11.84 1.54
CA THR A 78 -2.49 -12.09 0.57
C THR A 78 -3.28 -10.84 0.25
N PHE A 79 -3.39 -9.89 1.20
CA PHE A 79 -3.95 -8.56 0.97
C PHE A 79 -3.14 -7.79 -0.09
N SER A 80 -1.82 -7.82 0.01
CA SER A 80 -0.93 -7.18 -0.98
C SER A 80 -0.99 -7.86 -2.35
N PHE A 81 -1.13 -9.19 -2.39
CA PHE A 81 -1.25 -9.92 -3.66
C PHE A 81 -2.49 -9.52 -4.45
N ARG A 82 -3.64 -9.33 -3.79
CA ARG A 82 -4.87 -8.88 -4.46
C ARG A 82 -4.72 -7.48 -5.07
N ILE A 83 -3.99 -6.58 -4.40
CA ILE A 83 -3.69 -5.26 -4.96
C ILE A 83 -2.77 -5.38 -6.17
N GLN A 84 -1.76 -6.26 -6.14
CA GLN A 84 -0.86 -6.47 -7.27
C GLN A 84 -1.59 -7.02 -8.50
N GLU A 85 -2.46 -8.01 -8.30
CA GLU A 85 -3.30 -8.57 -9.35
C GLU A 85 -4.25 -7.50 -9.93
N GLU A 86 -4.94 -6.72 -9.09
CA GLU A 86 -5.82 -5.64 -9.55
C GLU A 86 -5.05 -4.60 -10.37
N ARG A 87 -3.82 -4.26 -9.97
CA ARG A 87 -2.95 -3.35 -10.74
C ARG A 87 -2.55 -3.91 -12.09
N GLU A 88 -2.28 -5.20 -12.18
CA GLU A 88 -2.01 -5.85 -13.47
C GLU A 88 -3.27 -5.82 -14.35
N ILE A 89 -4.47 -6.04 -13.79
CA ILE A 89 -5.74 -5.95 -14.53
C ILE A 89 -5.95 -4.54 -15.07
N LEU A 90 -5.64 -3.52 -14.27
CA LEU A 90 -5.71 -2.10 -14.64
C LEU A 90 -4.57 -1.67 -15.59
N GLY A 91 -3.61 -2.55 -15.89
CA GLY A 91 -2.51 -2.28 -16.84
C GLY A 91 -1.40 -1.38 -16.30
N PHE A 92 -1.21 -1.32 -14.97
CA PHE A 92 -0.06 -0.61 -14.39
C PHE A 92 1.25 -1.33 -14.70
N ASP A 93 2.33 -0.55 -14.88
CA ASP A 93 3.65 -1.11 -15.13
C ASP A 93 4.16 -1.95 -13.94
N SER A 94 4.66 -3.16 -14.22
CA SER A 94 5.13 -4.11 -13.22
C SER A 94 6.23 -3.56 -12.29
N THR A 95 7.02 -2.56 -12.70
CA THR A 95 8.01 -1.89 -11.85
C THR A 95 7.37 -1.02 -10.76
N THR A 96 6.13 -0.59 -10.96
CA THR A 96 5.35 0.17 -9.98
C THR A 96 4.42 -0.72 -9.15
N THR A 97 4.29 -2.00 -9.49
CA THR A 97 3.35 -2.96 -8.89
C THR A 97 4.02 -3.94 -7.95
N PHE A 98 5.04 -4.68 -8.41
CA PHE A 98 5.67 -5.73 -7.61
C PHE A 98 6.81 -5.18 -6.76
N ASN A 99 6.47 -4.45 -5.69
CA ASN A 99 7.41 -3.94 -4.70
C ASN A 99 7.00 -4.35 -3.29
N ILE A 100 7.98 -4.66 -2.44
CA ILE A 100 7.75 -5.06 -1.05
C ILE A 100 8.58 -4.22 -0.08
N LEU A 101 8.06 -4.05 1.13
CA LEU A 101 8.83 -3.53 2.25
C LEU A 101 9.92 -4.54 2.65
N CYS A 102 11.16 -4.06 2.70
CA CYS A 102 12.29 -4.86 3.19
C CYS A 102 12.40 -4.77 4.72
N PRO A 103 12.87 -5.83 5.39
CA PRO A 103 13.21 -5.74 6.80
C PRO A 103 14.44 -4.82 7.01
N ASP A 104 14.53 -4.20 8.19
CA ASP A 104 15.68 -3.36 8.57
C ASP A 104 17.00 -4.16 8.64
N HIS A 105 16.89 -5.45 9.00
CA HIS A 105 18.00 -6.39 9.08
C HIS A 105 17.66 -7.69 8.36
N GLY A 106 18.64 -8.29 7.68
CA GLY A 106 18.48 -9.55 6.96
C GLY A 106 18.36 -9.38 5.45
N LYS A 107 17.94 -10.45 4.76
CA LYS A 107 17.80 -10.46 3.31
C LYS A 107 16.45 -9.85 2.91
N CYS A 108 16.48 -8.92 1.97
CA CYS A 108 15.26 -8.49 1.29
C CYS A 108 15.05 -9.35 0.04
N GLU A 109 14.00 -10.15 0.06
CA GLU A 109 13.64 -10.98 -1.09
C GLU A 109 13.03 -10.13 -2.21
N LYS A 110 13.14 -10.61 -3.45
CA LYS A 110 12.45 -9.98 -4.57
C LYS A 110 11.05 -10.57 -4.64
N PRO A 111 9.99 -9.75 -4.82
CA PRO A 111 8.66 -10.29 -5.02
C PRO A 111 8.60 -11.10 -6.32
N SER A 112 7.85 -12.20 -6.28
CA SER A 112 7.46 -12.93 -7.49
C SER A 112 6.60 -12.02 -8.37
N LYS A 113 6.90 -11.98 -9.67
CA LYS A 113 6.13 -11.21 -10.65
C LYS A 113 5.20 -12.13 -11.40
N TRP A 114 3.92 -12.05 -11.09
CA TRP A 114 2.87 -12.81 -11.76
C TRP A 114 2.10 -11.88 -12.69
N THR A 115 2.60 -11.76 -13.91
CA THR A 115 1.99 -10.92 -14.94
C THR A 115 0.79 -11.61 -15.56
N ILE A 116 -0.24 -10.85 -15.94
CA ILE A 116 -1.42 -11.41 -16.63
C ILE A 116 -1.01 -12.05 -17.95
N VAL A 117 -1.58 -13.22 -18.22
CA VAL A 117 -1.51 -13.92 -19.49
C VAL A 117 -2.89 -13.82 -20.15
N ASN A 118 -2.96 -13.15 -21.30
CA ASN A 118 -4.17 -12.99 -22.11
C ASN A 118 -4.28 -14.06 -23.19
#